data_AF-A0A7M3SDX4-F1
#
_entry.id   AF-A0A7M3SDX4-F1
#
_cell.length_a   1.000
_cell.length_b   1.000
_cell.length_c   1.000
_cell.angle_alpha   90.00
_cell.angle_beta   90.00
_cell.angle_gamma   90.00
#
_symmetry.space_group_name_H-M   'P 1'
#
loop_
_entity.id
_entity.type
_entity.pdbx_description
1 polymer ?
#
loop_
_entity_poly.entity_id
_entity_poly.type
_entity_poly.pdbx_seq_one_letter_code
_entity_poly.pdbx_strand_id
1 'polypeptide(L)'
;MQEFDLPARWTSLLQDKYSEAIHNLAKMWPDEGSLEVSFREVEGYDHEFAQDILSNPDHHFRAANQALRQFLLDAGEGNLMPFVRIIHLPSDQVRTVSQLRADDIGRMIAIDAVTTKITGVRPRLYSAVFECVACGHTMELNQPNEQELIEPL
;
A
#
# COMPACT_ATOMS: atom_id res chain seq x y z
N MET A 1 8.81 8.66 -14.74
CA MET A 1 9.89 8.73 -13.72
C MET A 1 10.73 7.46 -13.76
N GLN A 2 12.01 7.51 -13.36
CA GLN A 2 12.77 6.27 -13.15
C GLN A 2 12.38 5.63 -11.81
N GLU A 3 12.15 4.32 -11.82
CA GLU A 3 11.66 3.53 -10.68
C GLU A 3 12.53 3.63 -9.41
N PHE A 4 13.84 3.90 -9.56
CA PHE A 4 14.80 4.01 -8.46
C PHE A 4 14.67 5.27 -7.60
N ASP A 5 14.00 6.32 -8.08
CA ASP A 5 13.82 7.58 -7.34
C ASP A 5 12.51 7.60 -6.52
N LEU A 6 11.62 6.63 -6.74
CA LEU A 6 10.26 6.67 -6.19
C LEU A 6 10.22 6.64 -4.64
N PRO A 7 10.99 5.78 -3.94
CA PRO A 7 11.02 5.79 -2.48
C PRO A 7 11.54 7.11 -1.90
N ALA A 8 12.55 7.73 -2.53
CA ALA A 8 13.12 9.00 -2.05
C ALA A 8 12.11 10.16 -2.15
N ARG A 9 11.32 10.17 -3.22
CA ARG A 9 10.22 11.13 -3.38
C ARG A 9 9.14 10.96 -2.31
N TRP A 10 8.73 9.72 -2.05
CA TRP A 10 7.80 9.42 -0.95
C TRP A 10 8.36 9.84 0.40
N THR A 11 9.64 9.56 0.69
CA THR A 11 10.29 9.99 1.94
C THR A 11 10.21 11.50 2.11
N SER A 12 10.55 12.27 1.08
CA SER A 12 10.48 13.73 1.11
C SER A 12 9.07 14.25 1.39
N LEU A 13 8.06 13.69 0.72
CA LEU A 13 6.65 14.05 0.92
C LEU A 13 6.17 13.72 2.36
N LEU A 14 6.47 12.51 2.84
CA LEU A 14 6.08 12.05 4.16
C LEU A 14 6.73 12.88 5.27
N GLN A 15 8.00 13.26 5.11
CA GLN A 15 8.72 14.13 6.03
C GLN A 15 8.13 15.55 6.06
N ASP A 16 7.86 16.13 4.89
CA ASP A 16 7.38 17.52 4.79
C ASP A 16 5.92 17.68 5.22
N LYS A 17 5.04 16.72 4.88
CA LYS A 17 3.58 16.86 5.06
C LYS A 17 2.98 15.99 6.17
N TYR A 18 3.56 14.83 6.48
CA TYR A 18 2.91 13.81 7.32
C TYR A 18 3.71 13.41 8.56
N SER A 19 4.79 14.10 8.90
CA SER A 19 5.65 13.74 10.04
C SER A 19 4.87 13.61 11.36
N GLU A 20 4.03 14.59 11.70
CA GLU A 20 3.19 14.52 12.90
C GLU A 20 2.19 13.35 12.86
N ALA A 21 1.56 13.11 11.71
CA ALA A 21 0.63 12.00 11.53
C ALA A 21 1.32 10.64 11.69
N ILE A 22 2.54 10.49 11.19
CA ILE A 22 3.35 9.27 11.33
C ILE A 22 3.72 9.02 12.80
N HIS A 23 4.12 10.06 13.54
CA HIS A 23 4.39 9.91 14.97
C HIS A 23 3.14 9.56 15.78
N ASN A 24 1.97 10.09 15.40
CA ASN A 24 0.71 9.72 16.03
C ASN A 24 0.31 8.28 15.72
N LEU A 25 0.49 7.84 14.47
CA LEU A 25 0.27 6.45 14.05
C LEU A 25 1.10 5.47 14.88
N ALA A 26 2.38 5.78 15.13
CA ALA A 26 3.24 4.92 15.96
C ALA A 26 2.70 4.74 17.38
N LYS A 27 2.15 5.80 17.99
CA LYS A 27 1.55 5.75 19.34
C LYS A 27 0.24 4.98 19.40
N MET A 28 -0.52 4.97 18.30
CA MET A 28 -1.80 4.28 18.20
C MET A 28 -1.67 2.84 17.70
N TRP A 29 -0.45 2.40 17.38
CA TRP A 29 -0.19 1.03 16.97
C TRP A 29 -0.45 0.04 18.13
N PRO A 30 -1.07 -1.13 17.89
CA PRO A 30 -1.51 -1.66 16.59
C PRO A 30 -2.98 -1.35 16.23
N ASP A 31 -3.68 -0.55 17.01
CA ASP A 31 -5.11 -0.24 16.78
C ASP A 31 -5.30 0.54 15.47
N GLU A 32 -4.40 1.49 15.17
CA GLU A 32 -4.29 2.12 13.86
C GLU A 32 -3.15 1.53 13.04
N GLY A 33 -3.50 0.86 11.94
CA GLY A 33 -2.54 0.16 11.08
C GLY A 33 -2.25 0.86 9.75
N SER A 34 -2.70 2.11 9.55
CA SER A 34 -2.55 2.79 8.26
C SER A 34 -2.39 4.30 8.40
N LEU A 35 -1.52 4.88 7.58
CA LEU A 35 -1.40 6.32 7.36
C LEU A 35 -2.30 6.71 6.18
N GLU A 36 -3.23 7.62 6.40
CA GLU A 36 -4.01 8.23 5.31
C GLU A 36 -3.25 9.39 4.67
N VAL A 37 -3.11 9.34 3.35
CA VAL A 37 -2.44 10.36 2.53
C VAL A 37 -3.45 10.92 1.54
N SER A 38 -3.69 12.23 1.59
CA SER A 38 -4.64 12.91 0.71
C SER A 38 -4.04 13.10 -0.68
N PHE A 39 -4.69 12.58 -1.72
CA PHE A 39 -4.26 12.79 -3.11
C PHE A 39 -4.13 14.27 -3.46
N ARG A 40 -4.98 15.14 -2.89
CA ARG A 40 -4.93 16.59 -3.09
C ARG A 40 -3.64 17.21 -2.56
N GLU A 41 -3.12 16.69 -1.45
CA GLU A 41 -1.86 17.16 -0.87
C GLU A 41 -0.68 16.65 -1.70
N VAL A 42 -0.76 15.43 -2.23
CA VAL A 42 0.23 14.91 -3.17
C VAL A 42 0.25 15.73 -4.45
N GLU A 43 -0.91 16.02 -5.03
CA GLU A 43 -1.06 16.82 -6.25
C GLU A 43 -0.57 18.27 -6.06
N GLY A 44 -0.85 18.87 -4.89
CA GLY A 44 -0.35 20.20 -4.54
C GLY A 44 1.16 20.23 -4.28
N TYR A 45 1.77 19.10 -3.91
CA TYR A 45 3.21 18.95 -3.74
C TYR A 45 3.92 18.74 -5.08
N ASP A 46 3.44 17.80 -5.89
CA ASP A 46 3.92 17.55 -7.25
C ASP A 46 2.84 16.88 -8.11
N HIS A 47 2.42 17.59 -9.16
CA HIS A 47 1.38 17.14 -10.07
C HIS A 47 1.78 15.90 -10.88
N GLU A 48 3.00 15.83 -11.41
CA GLU A 48 3.44 14.66 -12.20
C GLU A 48 3.53 13.40 -11.33
N PHE A 49 3.97 13.55 -10.09
CA PHE A 49 4.00 12.47 -9.10
C PHE A 49 2.59 11.94 -8.79
N ALA A 50 1.63 12.85 -8.60
CA ALA A 50 0.23 12.48 -8.38
C ALA A 50 -0.39 11.75 -9.59
N GLN A 51 -0.10 12.19 -10.82
CA GLN A 51 -0.58 11.49 -12.02
C GLN A 51 0.06 10.11 -12.21
N ASP A 52 1.32 9.94 -11.79
CA ASP A 52 1.99 8.64 -11.82
C ASP A 52 1.41 7.65 -10.80
N ILE A 53 0.97 8.12 -9.63
CA ILE A 53 0.22 7.31 -8.65
C ILE A 53 -1.02 6.68 -9.29
N LEU A 54 -1.78 7.46 -10.07
CA LEU A 54 -2.97 6.97 -10.75
C LEU A 54 -2.63 5.92 -11.81
N SER A 55 -1.46 6.07 -12.42
CA SER A 55 -1.00 5.23 -13.53
C SER A 55 -0.33 3.93 -13.08
N ASN A 56 0.42 3.97 -11.99
CA ASN A 56 1.28 2.89 -11.51
C ASN A 56 1.09 2.65 -9.99
N PRO A 57 -0.14 2.42 -9.50
CA PRO A 57 -0.45 2.35 -8.07
C PRO A 57 0.37 1.29 -7.33
N ASP A 58 0.64 0.13 -7.93
CA ASP A 58 1.39 -0.94 -7.28
C ASP A 58 2.85 -0.57 -6.99
N HIS A 59 3.45 0.25 -7.86
CA HIS A 59 4.82 0.74 -7.67
C HIS A 59 4.84 1.78 -6.55
N HIS A 60 3.88 2.71 -6.57
CA HIS A 60 3.73 3.72 -5.53
C HIS A 60 3.37 3.10 -4.17
N PHE A 61 2.52 2.09 -4.13
CA PHE A 61 2.16 1.39 -2.89
C PHE A 61 3.39 0.76 -2.24
N ARG A 62 4.23 0.05 -3.01
CA ARG A 62 5.47 -0.53 -2.51
C ARG A 62 6.44 0.55 -2.01
N ALA A 63 6.67 1.59 -2.81
CA ALA A 63 7.58 2.68 -2.47
C ALA A 63 7.12 3.49 -1.25
N ALA A 64 5.83 3.83 -1.16
CA ALA A 64 5.25 4.58 -0.04
C ALA A 64 5.34 3.80 1.27
N ASN A 65 5.01 2.50 1.25
CA ASN A 65 5.11 1.64 2.41
C ASN A 65 6.56 1.45 2.86
N GLN A 66 7.49 1.32 1.92
CA GLN A 66 8.92 1.25 2.22
C GLN A 66 9.41 2.55 2.88
N ALA A 67 9.04 3.72 2.33
CA ALA A 67 9.40 5.02 2.89
C ALA A 67 8.82 5.22 4.30
N LEU A 68 7.56 4.87 4.53
CA LEU A 68 6.92 4.95 5.84
C LEU A 68 7.60 4.04 6.87
N ARG A 69 7.92 2.80 6.50
CA ARG A 69 8.62 1.86 7.38
C ARG A 69 10.02 2.36 7.72
N GLN A 70 10.75 2.88 6.74
CA GLN A 70 12.08 3.44 6.98
C GLN A 70 12.02 4.65 7.92
N PHE A 71 11.05 5.55 7.72
CA PHE A 71 10.83 6.68 8.61
C PHE A 71 10.63 6.23 10.06
N LEU A 72 9.75 5.25 10.29
CA LEU A 72 9.46 4.75 11.64
C LEU A 72 10.66 4.05 12.28
N LEU A 73 11.43 3.29 11.48
CA LEU A 73 12.68 2.67 11.93
C LEU A 73 13.70 3.73 12.36
N ASP A 74 13.89 4.77 11.55
CA ASP A 74 14.81 5.88 11.84
C ASP A 74 14.37 6.70 13.06
N ALA A 75 13.06 6.80 13.30
CA ALA A 75 12.48 7.41 14.49
C ALA A 75 12.59 6.56 15.77
N GLY A 76 13.03 5.30 15.66
CA GLY A 76 13.20 4.39 16.79
C GLY A 76 11.92 3.67 17.25
N GLU A 77 10.86 3.66 16.43
CA GLU A 77 9.57 3.05 16.76
C GLU A 77 9.54 1.51 16.58
N GLY A 78 10.66 0.91 16.17
CA GLY A 78 10.80 -0.52 15.94
C GLY A 78 10.25 -0.98 14.58
N ASN A 79 10.03 -2.30 14.43
CA ASN A 79 9.64 -2.92 13.16
C ASN A 79 8.13 -2.87 12.93
N LEU A 80 7.55 -1.67 12.94
CA LEU A 80 6.14 -1.45 12.63
C LEU A 80 5.91 -1.66 11.12
N MET A 81 4.79 -2.28 10.77
CA MET A 81 4.42 -2.54 9.36
C MET A 81 3.08 -1.92 8.96
N PRO A 82 2.87 -0.60 9.15
CA PRO A 82 1.66 0.06 8.67
C PRO A 82 1.61 0.18 7.14
N PHE A 83 0.44 0.54 6.64
CA PHE A 83 0.20 0.81 5.22
C PHE A 83 -0.08 2.28 4.95
N VAL A 84 0.43 2.80 3.84
CA VAL A 84 -0.01 4.08 3.27
C VAL A 84 -1.29 3.85 2.47
N ARG A 85 -2.33 4.62 2.76
CA ARG A 85 -3.62 4.59 2.05
C ARG A 85 -3.91 5.95 1.44
N ILE A 86 -4.04 5.97 0.12
CA ILE A 86 -4.35 7.20 -0.60
C ILE A 86 -5.86 7.43 -0.57
N ILE A 87 -6.26 8.62 -0.14
CA ILE A 87 -7.65 9.06 -0.02
C ILE A 87 -7.90 10.31 -0.88
N HIS A 88 -9.17 10.67 -1.06
CA HIS A 88 -9.58 11.88 -1.79
C HIS A 88 -9.11 11.96 -3.25
N LEU A 89 -9.16 10.83 -3.98
CA LEU A 89 -8.96 10.80 -5.43
C LEU A 89 -9.86 11.83 -6.14
N PRO A 90 -9.39 12.43 -7.25
CA PRO A 90 -10.14 13.47 -7.92
C PRO A 90 -11.39 12.88 -8.60
N SER A 91 -12.41 13.72 -8.80
CA SER A 91 -13.75 13.27 -9.23
C SER A 91 -13.75 12.60 -10.61
N ASP A 92 -12.79 12.94 -11.45
CA ASP A 92 -12.57 12.33 -12.77
C ASP A 92 -11.97 10.92 -12.70
N GLN A 93 -11.54 10.45 -11.52
CA GLN A 93 -11.13 9.06 -11.26
C GLN A 93 -12.25 8.22 -10.61
N VAL A 94 -13.41 8.83 -10.36
CA VAL A 94 -14.58 8.11 -9.84
C VAL A 94 -15.32 7.43 -10.99
N ARG A 95 -15.65 6.15 -10.80
CA ARG A 95 -16.39 5.33 -11.76
C ARG A 95 -17.53 4.60 -11.04
N THR A 96 -18.60 4.32 -11.76
CA THR A 96 -19.57 3.29 -11.35
C THR A 96 -19.13 1.92 -11.86
N VAL A 97 -19.66 0.85 -11.28
CA VAL A 97 -19.33 -0.52 -11.71
C VAL A 97 -19.60 -0.76 -13.21
N SER A 98 -20.64 -0.14 -13.77
CA SER A 98 -20.99 -0.27 -15.20
C SER A 98 -20.05 0.51 -16.14
N GLN A 99 -19.26 1.44 -15.62
CA GLN A 99 -18.31 2.23 -16.39
C GLN A 99 -16.94 1.57 -16.54
N LEU A 100 -16.64 0.51 -15.78
CA LEU A 100 -15.34 -0.18 -15.82
C LEU A 100 -15.03 -0.76 -17.23
N ARG A 101 -13.82 -0.51 -17.72
CA ARG A 101 -13.30 -0.98 -19.02
C ARG A 101 -11.91 -1.60 -18.85
N ALA A 102 -11.39 -2.16 -19.94
CA ALA A 102 -10.05 -2.74 -19.97
C ALA A 102 -8.95 -1.71 -19.63
N ASP A 103 -9.15 -0.45 -20.00
CA ASP A 103 -8.20 0.63 -19.74
C ASP A 103 -8.06 0.97 -18.24
N ASP A 104 -9.02 0.57 -17.40
CA ASP A 104 -8.96 0.76 -15.95
C ASP A 104 -8.11 -0.32 -15.25
N ILE A 105 -7.69 -1.38 -15.96
CA ILE A 105 -6.89 -2.46 -15.38
C ILE A 105 -5.52 -1.93 -14.97
N GLY A 106 -5.15 -2.16 -13.70
CA GLY A 106 -3.88 -1.71 -13.13
C GLY A 106 -3.82 -0.21 -12.81
N ARG A 107 -4.93 0.53 -12.95
CA ARG A 107 -5.03 1.96 -12.61
C ARG A 107 -5.61 2.17 -11.22
N MET A 108 -5.28 3.29 -10.59
CA MET A 108 -5.91 3.71 -9.34
C MET A 108 -7.22 4.43 -9.62
N ILE A 109 -8.34 3.83 -9.24
CA ILE A 109 -9.68 4.38 -9.45
C ILE A 109 -10.47 4.38 -8.14
N ALA A 110 -11.46 5.27 -8.06
CA ALA A 110 -12.47 5.25 -7.00
C ALA A 110 -13.78 4.67 -7.55
N ILE A 111 -14.44 3.80 -6.80
CA ILE A 111 -15.71 3.20 -7.19
C ILE A 111 -16.83 3.73 -6.31
N ASP A 112 -17.85 4.33 -6.94
CA ASP A 112 -19.13 4.62 -6.29
C ASP A 112 -20.10 3.45 -6.51
N ALA A 113 -20.44 2.77 -5.43
CA ALA A 113 -21.27 1.57 -5.45
C ALA A 113 -22.01 1.34 -4.14
N VAL A 114 -23.14 0.63 -4.23
CA VAL A 114 -23.89 0.14 -3.08
C VAL A 114 -23.51 -1.30 -2.81
N THR A 115 -23.11 -1.60 -1.57
CA THR A 115 -22.80 -2.97 -1.15
C THR A 115 -24.09 -3.79 -1.03
N THR A 116 -24.22 -4.85 -1.84
CA THR A 116 -25.43 -5.69 -1.86
C THR A 116 -25.32 -6.94 -0.98
N LYS A 117 -24.10 -7.44 -0.78
CA LYS A 117 -23.82 -8.62 0.02
C LYS A 117 -22.45 -8.48 0.67
N ILE A 118 -22.38 -8.75 1.97
CA ILE A 118 -21.13 -8.84 2.73
C ILE A 118 -20.90 -10.32 3.05
N THR A 119 -19.75 -10.84 2.68
CA THR A 119 -19.34 -12.20 3.05
C THR A 119 -18.76 -12.21 4.46
N GLY A 120 -18.75 -13.38 5.10
CA GLY A 120 -18.05 -13.54 6.38
C GLY A 120 -16.55 -13.31 6.22
N VAL A 121 -15.94 -12.71 7.23
CA VAL A 121 -14.48 -12.52 7.29
C VAL A 121 -13.80 -13.88 7.36
N ARG A 122 -12.83 -14.11 6.49
CA ARG A 122 -12.00 -15.32 6.48
C ARG A 122 -10.54 -14.92 6.68
N PRO A 123 -9.76 -15.66 7.48
CA PRO A 123 -8.34 -15.43 7.57
C PRO A 123 -7.69 -15.70 6.21
N ARG A 124 -6.69 -14.89 5.86
CA ARG A 124 -5.87 -15.04 4.66
C ARG A 124 -4.43 -15.36 5.07
N LEU A 125 -3.81 -16.34 4.40
CA LEU A 125 -2.39 -16.62 4.54
C LEU A 125 -1.60 -15.57 3.74
N TYR A 126 -0.71 -14.83 4.41
CA TYR A 126 0.14 -13.82 3.79
C TYR A 126 1.57 -14.30 3.58
N SER A 127 2.07 -15.13 4.48
CA SER A 127 3.39 -15.75 4.42
C SER A 127 3.25 -17.19 4.91
N ALA A 128 3.99 -18.09 4.28
CA ALA A 128 4.06 -19.51 4.63
C ALA A 128 5.52 -19.89 4.88
N VAL A 129 5.77 -20.59 5.98
CA VAL A 129 7.09 -21.16 6.29
C VAL A 129 7.03 -22.65 5.99
N PHE A 130 7.91 -23.11 5.11
CA PHE A 130 8.06 -24.50 4.69
C PHE A 130 9.34 -25.08 5.28
N GLU A 131 9.34 -26.36 5.63
CA GLU A 131 10.51 -27.06 6.15
C GLU A 131 10.89 -28.21 5.23
N CYS A 132 12.14 -28.26 4.79
CA CYS A 132 12.65 -29.37 4.00
C CYS A 132 12.80 -30.63 4.85
N VAL A 133 12.04 -31.68 4.53
CA VAL A 133 12.05 -32.95 5.29
C VAL A 133 13.42 -33.64 5.31
N ALA A 134 14.26 -33.40 4.30
CA ALA A 134 15.57 -34.04 4.19
C ALA A 134 16.66 -33.39 5.05
N CYS A 135 16.63 -32.06 5.23
CA CYS A 135 17.71 -31.32 5.89
C CYS A 135 17.24 -30.35 7.00
N GLY A 136 15.93 -30.21 7.23
CA GLY A 136 15.36 -29.31 8.23
C GLY A 136 15.48 -27.81 7.88
N HIS A 137 15.86 -27.47 6.65
CA HIS A 137 15.97 -26.06 6.24
C HIS A 137 14.58 -25.42 6.09
N THR A 138 14.39 -24.26 6.73
CA THR A 138 13.14 -23.49 6.66
C THR A 138 13.18 -22.42 5.58
N MET A 139 12.12 -22.32 4.78
CA MET A 139 11.96 -21.36 3.70
C MET A 139 10.69 -20.55 3.92
N GLU A 140 10.79 -19.23 3.98
CA GLU A 140 9.64 -18.34 4.09
C GLU A 140 9.24 -17.83 2.70
N LEU A 141 7.98 -18.01 2.32
CA LEU A 141 7.42 -17.57 1.03
C LEU A 141 6.17 -16.71 1.23
N ASN A 142 6.20 -15.51 0.65
CA ASN A 142 5.05 -14.62 0.56
C ASN A 142 3.96 -15.20 -0.36
N GLN A 143 2.71 -15.12 0.08
CA GLN A 143 1.54 -15.65 -0.62
C GLN A 143 0.76 -14.49 -1.27
N PRO A 144 0.90 -14.27 -2.60
CA PRO A 144 0.44 -13.05 -3.26
C PRO A 144 -1.09 -12.99 -3.39
N ASN A 145 -1.76 -14.13 -3.40
CA ASN A 145 -3.22 -14.22 -3.52
C ASN A 145 -3.79 -15.37 -2.67
N GLU A 146 -5.09 -15.54 -2.74
CA GLU A 146 -5.87 -16.53 -1.98
C GLU A 146 -6.28 -17.76 -2.81
N GLN A 147 -5.76 -17.88 -4.04
CA GLN A 147 -6.18 -18.93 -4.98
C GLN A 147 -5.43 -20.25 -4.73
N GLU A 148 -4.10 -20.20 -4.72
CA GLU A 148 -3.24 -21.37 -4.55
C GLU A 148 -2.08 -21.06 -3.62
N LEU A 149 -1.73 -22.05 -2.79
CA LEU A 149 -0.53 -22.00 -1.95
C LEU A 149 0.69 -22.11 -2.87
N ILE A 150 1.56 -21.10 -2.83
CA ILE A 150 2.85 -21.14 -3.51
C ILE A 150 3.83 -21.89 -2.62
N GLU A 151 4.32 -23.03 -3.11
CA GLU A 151 5.27 -23.90 -2.45
C GLU A 151 6.71 -23.69 -2.98
N PRO A 152 7.74 -24.01 -2.18
CA PRO A 152 9.13 -24.01 -2.64
C PRO A 152 9.34 -25.09 -3.72
N LEU A 153 10.17 -24.78 -4.71
CA LEU A 153 10.59 -25.72 -5.78
C LEU A 153 11.58 -26.78 -5.28
#